data_AF-A0A537C919-F1
#
_entry.id   AF-A0A537C919-F1
#
_cell.length_a   1.000
_cell.length_b   1.000
_cell.length_c   1.000
_cell.angle_alpha   90.00
_cell.angle_beta   90.00
_cell.angle_gamma   90.00
#
_symmetry.space_group_name_H-M   'P 1'
#
loop_
_entity.id
_entity.type
_entity.pdbx_description
1 polymer ?
#
loop_
_entity_poly.entity_id
_entity_poly.type
_entity_poly.pdbx_seq_one_letter_code
_entity_poly.pdbx_strand_id
1 'polypeptide(L)'
;MGKDIHIQWLSEPEEHDYPAAESYLSLLYDRRRVTRLIKQLKQAPISKFKAKDVFRASGLSLSGISNSHVEKDRKKILRGERLSPLLLLRDEKNG
;
A
#
# COMPACT_ATOMS: atom_id res chain seq x y z
N MET A 1 -1.92 30.13 -2.35
CA MET A 1 -0.90 29.56 -1.42
C MET A 1 -1.33 28.15 -1.08
N GLY A 2 -0.63 27.13 -1.58
CA GLY A 2 -0.92 25.75 -1.20
C GLY A 2 -0.56 25.59 0.27
N LYS A 3 -1.49 25.12 1.10
CA LYS A 3 -1.15 24.67 2.46
C LYS A 3 -0.07 23.59 2.32
N ASP A 4 1.01 23.70 3.10
CA ASP A 4 1.94 22.60 3.28
C ASP A 4 1.18 21.45 3.95
N ILE A 5 0.79 20.46 3.14
CA ILE A 5 0.05 19.30 3.61
C ILE A 5 1.08 18.31 4.18
N HIS A 6 1.15 18.24 5.51
CA HIS A 6 1.95 17.25 6.21
C HIS A 6 1.16 15.94 6.37
N ILE A 7 1.54 14.90 5.63
CA ILE A 7 0.91 13.58 5.74
C ILE A 7 1.34 12.91 7.05
N GLN A 8 0.38 12.49 7.87
CA GLN A 8 0.64 11.70 9.06
C GLN A 8 0.47 10.22 8.73
N TRP A 9 1.49 9.42 9.04
CA TRP A 9 1.46 7.97 8.82
C TRP A 9 1.28 7.23 10.15
N LEU A 10 0.56 6.11 10.11
CA LEU A 10 0.61 5.11 11.17
C LEU A 10 2.01 4.47 11.21
N SER A 11 2.41 3.99 12.39
CA SER A 11 3.67 3.27 12.55
C SER A 11 3.64 1.90 11.90
N GLU A 12 2.47 1.31 11.72
CA GLU A 12 2.27 -0.03 11.15
C GLU A 12 0.99 -0.05 10.28
N PRO A 13 0.86 -0.98 9.32
CA PRO A 13 -0.37 -1.21 8.59
C PRO A 13 -1.53 -1.56 9.53
N GLU A 14 -2.75 -1.23 9.13
CA GLU A 14 -3.94 -1.57 9.88
C GLU A 14 -4.19 -3.10 9.83
N GLU A 15 -4.79 -3.66 10.88
CA GLU A 15 -5.02 -5.12 10.96
C GLU A 15 -5.83 -5.66 9.77
N HIS A 16 -6.72 -4.83 9.22
CA HIS A 16 -7.57 -5.18 8.07
C HIS A 16 -6.83 -5.16 6.73
N ASP A 17 -5.63 -4.56 6.64
CA ASP A 17 -4.83 -4.56 5.42
C ASP A 17 -4.33 -5.98 5.08
N TYR A 18 -4.04 -6.81 6.08
CA TYR A 18 -3.57 -8.18 5.89
C TYR A 18 -4.63 -9.12 5.29
N PRO A 19 -5.88 -9.23 5.81
CA PRO A 19 -6.90 -10.06 5.17
C PRO A 19 -7.31 -9.51 3.79
N ALA A 20 -7.25 -8.19 3.56
CA ALA A 20 -7.45 -7.63 2.22
C ALA A 20 -6.36 -8.08 1.24
N ALA A 21 -5.09 -8.04 1.66
CA ALA A 21 -3.96 -8.56 0.88
C ALA A 21 -4.08 -10.07 0.63
N GLU A 22 -4.49 -10.85 1.65
CA GLU A 22 -4.70 -12.30 1.53
C GLU A 22 -5.76 -12.62 0.48
N SER A 23 -6.89 -11.91 0.51
CA SER A 23 -7.96 -12.06 -0.46
C SER A 23 -7.48 -11.79 -1.89
N TYR A 24 -6.69 -10.73 -2.10
CA TYR A 24 -6.15 -10.41 -3.43
C TYR A 24 -5.11 -11.43 -3.90
N LEU A 25 -4.14 -11.77 -3.05
CA LEU A 25 -3.06 -12.71 -3.39
C LEU A 25 -3.60 -14.13 -3.68
N SER A 26 -4.73 -14.51 -3.08
CA SER A 26 -5.41 -15.78 -3.35
C SER A 26 -5.99 -15.88 -4.77
N LEU A 27 -6.14 -14.75 -5.48
CA LEU A 27 -6.50 -14.74 -6.90
C LEU A 27 -5.31 -15.07 -7.81
N LEU A 28 -4.09 -14.87 -7.32
CA LEU A 28 -2.85 -14.95 -8.11
C LEU A 28 -2.04 -16.21 -7.80
N TYR A 29 -2.13 -16.71 -6.57
CA TYR A 29 -1.26 -17.75 -6.05
C TYR A 29 -2.03 -18.83 -5.28
N ASP A 30 -1.41 -20.00 -5.13
CA ASP A 30 -1.95 -21.06 -4.30
C ASP A 30 -1.92 -20.70 -2.80
N ARG A 31 -2.79 -21.36 -2.02
CA ARG A 31 -2.94 -21.10 -0.58
C ARG A 31 -1.63 -21.17 0.20
N ARG A 32 -0.72 -22.12 -0.10
CA ARG A 32 0.54 -22.25 0.64
C ARG A 32 1.44 -21.04 0.39
N ARG A 33 1.52 -20.60 -0.86
CA ARG A 33 2.26 -19.39 -1.23
C ARG A 33 1.67 -18.15 -0.56
N VAL A 34 0.35 -17.98 -0.58
CA VAL A 34 -0.33 -16.83 0.05
C VAL A 34 -0.05 -16.77 1.56
N THR A 35 -0.24 -17.87 2.29
CA THR A 35 0.02 -17.91 3.74
C THR A 35 1.47 -17.52 4.07
N ARG A 36 2.44 -17.97 3.26
CA ARG A 36 3.85 -17.60 3.42
C ARG A 36 4.06 -16.10 3.19
N LEU A 37 3.48 -15.53 2.14
CA LEU A 37 3.61 -14.11 1.81
C LEU A 37 3.00 -13.22 2.89
N ILE A 38 1.80 -13.55 3.40
CA ILE A 38 1.17 -12.81 4.49
C ILE A 38 2.03 -12.85 5.76
N LYS A 39 2.60 -14.01 6.09
CA LYS A 39 3.52 -14.12 7.24
C LYS A 39 4.76 -13.23 7.06
N GLN A 40 5.33 -13.19 5.85
CA GLN A 40 6.47 -12.32 5.55
C GLN A 40 6.08 -10.84 5.65
N LEU A 41 4.92 -10.44 5.13
CA LEU A 41 4.43 -9.06 5.23
C LEU A 41 4.25 -8.62 6.69
N LYS A 42 3.72 -9.49 7.56
CA LYS A 42 3.57 -9.21 9.00
C LYS A 42 4.90 -9.05 9.76
N GLN A 43 5.98 -9.63 9.23
CA GLN A 43 7.31 -9.60 9.85
C GLN A 43 8.23 -8.56 9.21
N ALA A 44 7.82 -7.97 8.09
CA ALA A 44 8.64 -7.04 7.33
C ALA A 44 8.79 -5.70 8.09
N PRO A 45 10.01 -5.14 8.16
CA PRO A 45 10.22 -3.85 8.79
C PRO A 45 9.64 -2.72 7.93
N ILE A 46 9.17 -1.67 8.59
CA ILE A 46 8.66 -0.47 7.92
C ILE A 46 9.82 0.26 7.24
N SER A 47 9.64 0.55 5.96
CA SER A 47 10.60 1.26 5.13
C SER A 47 9.93 2.44 4.43
N LYS A 48 10.70 3.50 4.15
CA LYS A 48 10.18 4.72 3.50
C LYS A 48 10.79 4.87 2.12
N PHE A 49 9.92 4.99 1.11
CA PHE A 49 10.29 5.23 -0.28
C PHE A 49 9.55 6.45 -0.82
N LYS A 50 10.11 7.10 -1.84
CA LYS A 50 9.36 8.12 -2.58
C LYS A 50 8.32 7.40 -3.44
N ALA A 51 7.09 7.91 -3.46
CA ALA A 51 6.01 7.33 -4.26
C ALA A 51 6.40 7.15 -5.74
N LYS A 52 7.09 8.14 -6.32
CA LYS A 52 7.60 8.10 -7.70
C LYS A 52 8.57 6.94 -7.98
N ASP A 53 9.25 6.41 -6.98
CA ASP A 53 10.22 5.33 -7.14
C ASP A 53 9.50 3.97 -7.00
N VAL A 54 8.50 3.88 -6.11
CA VAL A 54 7.58 2.73 -6.04
C VAL A 54 6.84 2.54 -7.36
N PHE A 55 6.31 3.61 -7.95
CA PHE A 55 5.65 3.57 -9.26
C PHE A 55 6.60 3.20 -10.41
N ARG A 56 7.85 3.70 -10.39
CA ARG A 56 8.84 3.29 -11.40
C ARG A 56 9.16 1.81 -11.30
N ALA A 57 9.30 1.29 -10.07
CA ALA A 57 9.60 -0.12 -9.84
C ALA A 57 8.44 -1.03 -10.26
N SER A 58 7.17 -0.58 -10.16
CA SER A 58 6.02 -1.39 -10.56
C SER A 58 5.81 -1.47 -12.07
N GLY A 59 6.43 -0.58 -12.86
CA GLY A 59 6.18 -0.47 -14.30
C GLY A 59 4.74 -0.06 -14.66
N LEU A 60 3.92 0.31 -13.67
CA LEU A 60 2.53 0.68 -13.89
C LEU A 60 2.43 2.13 -14.36
N SER A 61 1.53 2.38 -15.31
CA SER A 61 1.13 3.75 -15.62
C SER A 61 0.43 4.36 -14.40
N LEU A 62 0.66 5.67 -14.19
CA LEU A 62 -0.07 6.40 -13.16
C LEU A 62 -1.56 6.37 -13.52
N SER A 63 -2.34 5.65 -12.73
CA SER A 63 -3.79 5.56 -12.93
C SER A 63 -4.40 6.96 -12.89
N GLY A 64 -5.38 7.19 -13.76
CA GLY A 64 -6.08 8.47 -13.87
C GLY A 64 -6.66 8.93 -12.52
N ILE A 65 -6.74 10.24 -12.35
CA ILE A 65 -6.98 11.00 -11.11
C ILE A 65 -8.33 10.68 -10.42
N SER A 66 -9.16 9.82 -10.99
CA SER A 66 -10.54 9.53 -10.53
C SER A 66 -10.67 8.17 -9.82
N ASN A 67 -9.83 7.91 -8.81
CA ASN A 67 -10.04 6.75 -7.93
C ASN A 67 -10.71 7.20 -6.63
N SER A 68 -11.92 6.71 -6.37
CA SER A 68 -12.70 7.06 -5.18
C SER A 68 -12.00 6.70 -3.86
N HIS A 69 -11.12 5.70 -3.86
CA HIS A 69 -10.29 5.35 -2.71
C HIS A 69 -9.20 6.40 -2.47
N VAL A 70 -8.56 6.89 -3.53
CA VAL A 70 -7.56 7.98 -3.42
C VAL A 70 -8.20 9.25 -2.88
N GLU A 71 -9.41 9.59 -3.30
CA GLU A 71 -10.12 10.75 -2.76
C GLU A 71 -10.51 10.58 -1.29
N LYS A 72 -10.82 9.37 -0.83
CA LYS A 72 -11.04 9.10 0.61
C LYS A 72 -9.78 9.39 1.41
N ASP A 73 -8.63 8.88 0.99
CA ASP A 73 -7.36 9.11 1.69
C ASP A 73 -6.91 10.57 1.60
N ARG A 74 -7.16 11.23 0.46
CA ARG A 74 -6.96 12.68 0.34
C ARG A 74 -7.79 13.46 1.36
N LYS A 75 -9.06 13.08 1.58
CA LYS A 75 -9.90 13.69 2.63
C LYS A 75 -9.36 13.41 4.04
N LYS A 76 -8.86 12.19 4.32
CA LYS A 76 -8.21 11.86 5.60
C LYS A 76 -7.01 12.77 5.86
N ILE A 77 -6.13 12.92 4.86
CA ILE A 77 -4.96 13.82 4.93
C ILE A 77 -5.40 15.26 5.25
N LEU A 78 -6.41 15.79 4.55
CA LEU A 78 -6.91 17.15 4.76
C LEU A 78 -7.53 17.35 6.16
N ARG A 79 -8.04 16.28 6.78
CA ARG A 79 -8.54 16.28 8.17
C ARG A 79 -7.44 16.04 9.21
N GLY A 80 -6.19 15.79 8.79
CA GLY A 80 -5.08 15.47 9.69
C GLY A 80 -5.16 14.05 10.28
N GLU A 81 -5.97 13.17 9.68
CA GLU A 81 -6.05 11.77 10.07
C GLU A 81 -4.81 11.00 9.58
N ARG A 82 -4.37 10.03 10.38
CA ARG A 82 -3.24 9.18 10.04
C ARG A 82 -3.65 8.19 8.94
N LEU A 83 -2.75 7.98 7.99
CA LEU A 83 -2.90 6.98 6.95
C LEU A 83 -2.13 5.70 7.30
N SER A 84 -2.74 4.56 6.99
CA SER A 84 -2.06 3.28 7.00
C SER A 84 -0.94 3.25 5.96
N PRO A 85 0.28 2.80 6.29
CA PRO A 85 1.28 2.46 5.29
C PRO A 85 0.81 1.25 4.46
N LEU A 86 1.22 1.22 3.19
CA LEU A 86 0.84 0.14 2.28
C LEU A 86 1.66 -1.14 2.49
N LEU A 87 1.05 -2.29 2.22
CA LEU A 87 1.73 -3.58 2.08
C LEU A 87 2.33 -3.69 0.68
N LEU A 88 3.67 -3.72 0.59
CA LEU A 88 4.39 -3.79 -0.69
C LEU A 88 4.95 -5.19 -0.92
N LEU A 89 4.59 -5.79 -2.05
CA LEU A 89 5.13 -7.07 -2.50
C LEU A 89 5.71 -6.91 -3.91
N ARG A 90 6.92 -7.44 -4.12
CA ARG A 90 7.56 -7.52 -5.43
C ARG A 90 7.44 -8.95 -5.93
N ASP A 91 6.76 -9.15 -7.06
CA ASP A 91 6.72 -10.46 -7.71
C ASP A 91 8.02 -10.71 -8.47
N GLU A 92 8.56 -11.93 -8.39
CA GLU A 92 9.84 -12.28 -9.01
C GLU A 92 9.79 -12.24 -10.54
N LYS A 93 8.62 -12.48 -11.13
CA LYS A 93 8.45 -12.55 -12.59
C LYS A 93 8.11 -11.22 -13.23
N ASN A 94 7.42 -10.34 -12.49
CA ASN A 94 6.82 -9.11 -13.03
C ASN A 94 7.36 -7.83 -12.38
N GLY A 95 8.32 -7.94 -11.46
CA GLY A 95 8.80 -6.83 -10.63
C GLY A 95 10.27 -6.50 -10.76
#